data_AF-A0A2K3K1X8-F1
#
_entry.id   AF-A0A2K3K1X8-F1
#
_cell.length_a   1.000
_cell.length_b   1.000
_cell.length_c   1.000
_cell.angle_alpha   90.00
_cell.angle_beta   90.00
_cell.angle_gamma   90.00
#
_symmetry.space_group_name_H-M   'P 1'
#
loop_
_entity.id
_entity.type
_entity.pdbx_description
1 polymer ?
#
loop_
_entity_poly.entity_id
_entity_poly.type
_entity_poly.pdbx_seq_one_letter_code
_entity_poly.pdbx_strand_id
1 'polypeptide(L)'
;MQGGGEDDNFAIVFAAMGVNMETAQFFKRDFEENGSMERVTLFLNLANDPTIERIITPRIALTTAEYLAYECGKHVLVILTDMSSYADALRE
;
A
#
# COMPACT_ATOMS: atom_id res chain seq x y z
N MET A 1 -33.09 13.92 -4.93
CA MET A 1 -32.14 13.71 -3.80
C MET A 1 -30.80 13.37 -4.44
N GLN A 2 -29.76 14.16 -4.17
CA GLN A 2 -28.43 14.04 -4.80
C GLN A 2 -27.80 12.69 -4.46
N GLY A 3 -27.42 11.93 -5.50
CA GLY A 3 -26.62 10.72 -5.40
C GLY A 3 -25.13 11.05 -5.42
N GLY A 4 -24.57 11.41 -4.26
CA GLY A 4 -23.13 11.64 -4.09
C GLY A 4 -22.69 11.13 -2.73
N GLY A 5 -22.28 9.86 -2.66
CA GLY A 5 -21.89 9.24 -1.39
C GLY A 5 -21.07 7.95 -1.46
N GLU A 6 -20.64 7.50 -2.65
CA GLU A 6 -19.81 6.29 -2.76
C GLU A 6 -18.30 6.60 -2.88
N ASP A 7 -17.92 7.74 -3.45
CA ASP A 7 -16.50 8.02 -3.73
C ASP A 7 -15.67 8.40 -2.48
N ASP A 8 -16.27 9.01 -1.45
CA ASP A 8 -15.54 9.47 -0.26
C ASP A 8 -15.18 8.37 0.74
N ASN A 9 -15.74 7.17 0.55
CA ASN A 9 -15.49 6.04 1.43
C ASN A 9 -14.44 5.07 0.91
N PHE A 10 -13.71 5.42 -0.15
CA PHE A 10 -12.66 4.58 -0.72
C PHE A 10 -11.27 4.92 -0.15
N ALA A 11 -10.49 3.89 0.19
CA ALA A 11 -9.11 4.01 0.64
C ALA A 11 -8.21 3.01 -0.10
N ILE A 12 -6.98 3.43 -0.40
CA ILE A 12 -6.01 2.58 -1.08
C ILE A 12 -4.85 2.34 -0.12
N VAL A 13 -4.47 1.07 0.04
CA VAL A 13 -3.27 0.69 0.77
C VAL A 13 -2.30 0.04 -0.21
N PHE A 14 -1.20 0.73 -0.47
CA PHE A 14 -0.17 0.26 -1.39
C PHE A 14 1.04 -0.21 -0.58
N ALA A 15 1.50 -1.44 -0.81
CA ALA A 15 2.71 -1.96 -0.20
C ALA A 15 3.69 -2.45 -1.28
N ALA A 16 4.87 -1.85 -1.28
CA ALA A 16 5.98 -2.16 -2.15
C ALA A 16 7.10 -2.86 -1.36
N MET A 17 7.63 -3.95 -1.89
CA MET A 17 8.61 -4.83 -1.25
C MET A 17 9.77 -5.07 -2.21
N GLY A 18 10.98 -4.74 -1.77
CA GLY A 18 12.17 -4.90 -2.60
C GLY A 18 12.17 -4.02 -3.85
N VAL A 19 11.52 -2.86 -3.80
CA VAL A 19 11.45 -1.95 -4.96
C VAL A 19 12.66 -1.03 -5.03
N ASN A 20 13.02 -0.61 -6.25
CA ASN A 20 14.05 0.41 -6.43
C ASN A 20 13.54 1.79 -6.04
N MET A 21 14.47 2.67 -5.62
CA MET A 21 14.14 4.04 -5.22
C MET A 21 13.44 4.83 -6.35
N GLU A 22 13.85 4.62 -7.61
CA GLU A 22 13.19 5.22 -8.78
C GLU A 22 11.73 4.77 -8.90
N THR A 23 11.46 3.48 -8.72
CA THR A 23 10.11 2.92 -8.77
C THR A 23 9.24 3.44 -7.63
N ALA A 24 9.81 3.55 -6.42
CA ALA A 24 9.12 4.14 -5.27
C ALA A 24 8.75 5.62 -5.52
N GLN A 25 9.65 6.40 -6.10
CA GLN A 25 9.38 7.79 -6.48
C GLN A 25 8.34 7.91 -7.59
N PHE A 26 8.38 7.00 -8.57
CA PHE A 26 7.39 6.95 -9.63
C PHE A 26 5.98 6.75 -9.05
N PHE A 27 5.80 5.76 -8.18
CA PHE A 27 4.49 5.53 -7.54
C PHE A 27 4.04 6.72 -6.71
N LYS A 28 4.94 7.30 -5.88
CA LYS A 28 4.59 8.46 -5.07
C LYS A 28 4.10 9.61 -5.94
N ARG A 29 4.81 9.90 -7.04
CA ARG A 29 4.44 10.96 -7.98
C ARG A 29 3.12 10.67 -8.70
N ASP A 30 2.91 9.43 -9.11
CA ASP A 30 1.66 9.00 -9.74
C ASP A 30 0.47 9.21 -8.78
N PHE A 31 0.61 8.86 -7.50
CA PHE A 31 -0.44 9.09 -6.50
C PHE A 31 -0.66 10.58 -6.16
N GLU A 32 0.41 11.39 -6.18
CA GLU A 32 0.33 12.85 -6.01
C GLU A 32 -0.37 13.52 -7.21
N GLU A 33 -0.02 13.14 -8.45
CA GLU A 33 -0.61 13.69 -9.68
C GLU A 33 -2.08 13.29 -9.85
N ASN A 34 -2.47 12.07 -9.43
CA ASN A 34 -3.86 11.61 -9.47
C ASN A 34 -4.72 12.18 -8.31
N GLY A 35 -4.18 13.07 -7.46
CA GLY A 35 -4.92 13.72 -6.37
C GLY A 35 -5.43 12.75 -5.29
N SER A 36 -4.96 11.50 -5.30
CA SER A 36 -5.43 10.43 -4.42
C SER A 36 -4.60 10.32 -3.13
N MET A 37 -3.57 11.16 -2.97
CA MET A 37 -2.64 11.11 -1.85
C MET A 37 -3.32 11.22 -0.47
N GLU A 38 -4.44 11.94 -0.36
CA GLU A 38 -5.21 12.04 0.89
C GLU A 38 -5.92 10.74 1.28
N ARG A 39 -6.11 9.80 0.33
CA ARG A 39 -6.82 8.53 0.51
C ARG A 39 -5.91 7.31 0.35
N VAL A 40 -4.63 7.52 0.10
CA VAL A 40 -3.64 6.47 -0.16
C VAL A 40 -2.67 6.37 1.01
N THR A 41 -2.51 5.17 1.55
CA THR A 41 -1.43 4.83 2.48
C THR A 41 -0.37 4.03 1.74
N LEU A 42 0.88 4.51 1.78
CA LEU A 42 2.02 3.89 1.09
C LEU A 42 2.99 3.26 2.10
N PHE A 43 3.26 1.98 1.92
CA PHE A 43 4.34 1.25 2.57
C PHE A 43 5.40 0.92 1.53
N LEU A 44 6.61 1.42 1.71
CA LEU A 44 7.70 1.25 0.76
C LEU A 44 8.87 0.60 1.48
N ASN A 45 9.21 -0.61 1.06
CA ASN A 45 10.44 -1.31 1.44
C ASN A 45 11.35 -1.37 0.20
N LEU A 46 12.52 -0.77 0.32
CA LEU A 46 13.49 -0.68 -0.76
C LEU A 46 14.30 -1.97 -0.88
N ALA A 47 14.89 -2.22 -2.06
CA ALA A 47 15.74 -3.40 -2.29
C ALA A 47 16.96 -3.47 -1.36
N ASN A 48 17.44 -2.33 -0.86
CA ASN A 48 18.56 -2.20 0.07
C ASN A 48 18.14 -2.33 1.55
N ASP A 49 16.84 -2.37 1.86
CA ASP A 49 16.35 -2.51 3.22
C ASP A 49 16.41 -3.98 3.69
N PRO A 50 16.46 -4.24 5.01
CA PRO A 50 16.57 -5.59 5.55
C PRO A 50 15.46 -6.55 5.08
N THR A 51 15.82 -7.82 4.83
CA THR A 51 14.88 -8.89 4.46
C THR A 51 13.72 -9.01 5.45
N ILE A 52 13.97 -8.81 6.74
CA ILE A 52 12.94 -8.85 7.78
C ILE A 52 11.85 -7.79 7.60
N GLU A 53 12.22 -6.58 7.16
CA GLU A 53 11.26 -5.50 6.91
C GLU A 53 10.31 -5.89 5.77
N ARG A 54 10.84 -6.56 4.74
CA ARG A 54 10.07 -7.08 3.62
C ARG A 54 9.00 -8.08 4.03
N ILE A 55 9.27 -8.91 5.04
CA ILE A 55 8.31 -9.90 5.56
C ILE A 55 7.19 -9.22 6.37
N ILE A 56 7.51 -8.16 7.12
CA ILE A 56 6.53 -7.46 7.97
C ILE A 56 5.70 -6.45 7.17
N THR A 57 6.22 -5.86 6.09
CA THR A 57 5.54 -4.84 5.28
C THR A 57 4.12 -5.25 4.86
N PRO A 58 3.87 -6.45 4.29
CA PRO A 58 2.50 -6.90 3.98
C PRO A 58 1.59 -7.00 5.19
N ARG A 59 2.13 -7.43 6.33
CA ARG A 59 1.34 -7.60 7.55
C ARG A 59 0.87 -6.26 8.08
N ILE A 60 1.77 -5.26 8.07
CA ILE A 60 1.44 -3.90 8.48
C ILE A 60 0.41 -3.31 7.52
N ALA A 61 0.62 -3.45 6.20
CA ALA A 61 -0.32 -2.99 5.19
C ALA A 61 -1.72 -3.61 5.35
N LEU A 62 -1.81 -4.93 5.55
CA LEU A 62 -3.08 -5.61 5.79
C LEU A 62 -3.73 -5.19 7.11
N THR A 63 -2.96 -4.99 8.18
CA THR A 63 -3.50 -4.50 9.45
C THR A 63 -4.10 -3.10 9.30
N THR A 64 -3.43 -2.21 8.56
CA THR A 64 -3.98 -0.90 8.24
C THR A 64 -5.23 -1.00 7.37
N ALA A 65 -5.25 -1.92 6.41
CA ALA A 65 -6.41 -2.16 5.57
C ALA A 65 -7.61 -2.68 6.38
N GLU A 66 -7.38 -3.62 7.30
CA GLU A 66 -8.40 -4.14 8.22
C GLU A 66 -8.95 -3.02 9.10
N TYR A 67 -8.09 -2.18 9.66
CA TYR A 67 -8.53 -1.03 10.45
C TYR A 67 -9.39 -0.06 9.62
N LEU A 68 -8.96 0.28 8.41
CA LEU A 68 -9.73 1.17 7.53
C LEU A 68 -11.07 0.56 7.10
N ALA A 69 -11.11 -0.76 6.87
CA ALA A 69 -12.32 -1.45 6.44
C ALA A 69 -13.31 -1.67 7.59
N TYR A 70 -12.85 -2.25 8.70
CA TYR A 70 -13.73 -2.68 9.80
C TYR A 70 -14.03 -1.57 10.81
N GLU A 71 -13.03 -0.76 11.17
CA GLU A 71 -13.22 0.29 12.19
C GLU A 71 -13.72 1.60 11.57
N CYS A 72 -13.20 1.94 10.38
CA CYS A 72 -13.56 3.19 9.71
C CYS A 72 -14.67 3.02 8.65
N GLY A 73 -15.10 1.78 8.36
CA GLY A 73 -16.19 1.49 7.42
C GLY A 73 -15.89 1.87 5.96
N LYS A 74 -14.61 1.92 5.57
CA LYS A 74 -14.17 2.30 4.22
C LYS A 74 -14.06 1.08 3.29
N HIS A 75 -14.28 1.29 2.00
CA HIS A 75 -13.92 0.31 0.98
C HIS A 75 -12.41 0.40 0.73
N VAL A 76 -11.69 -0.68 1.04
CA VAL A 76 -10.23 -0.70 0.96
C VAL A 76 -9.76 -1.54 -0.21
N LEU A 77 -8.91 -0.96 -1.05
CA LEU A 77 -8.14 -1.69 -2.06
C LEU A 77 -6.69 -1.84 -1.59
N VAL A 78 -6.26 -3.08 -1.38
CA VAL A 78 -4.88 -3.39 -1.02
C VAL A 78 -4.11 -3.85 -2.25
N ILE A 79 -2.97 -3.21 -2.52
CA ILE A 79 -2.07 -3.56 -3.62
C ILE A 79 -0.73 -3.96 -3.00
N LEU A 80 -0.33 -5.23 -3.20
CA LEU A 80 0.95 -5.77 -2.72
C LEU A 80 1.85 -6.08 -3.92
N THR A 81 3.06 -5.54 -3.92
CA THR A 81 4.09 -5.78 -4.95
C THR A 81 5.48 -5.70 -4.32
N ASP A 82 6.52 -6.42 -4.71
CA ASP A 82 6.50 -7.64 -5.51
C ASP A 82 6.44 -8.86 -4.57
N MET A 83 5.45 -9.74 -4.77
CA MET A 83 5.30 -10.97 -3.97
C MET A 83 6.43 -11.98 -4.23
N SER A 84 7.15 -11.85 -5.34
CA SER A 84 8.36 -12.64 -5.63
C SER A 84 9.46 -12.29 -4.64
N SER A 85 9.73 -10.98 -4.45
CA SER A 85 10.70 -10.51 -3.46
C SER A 85 10.31 -10.85 -2.03
N TYR A 86 9.01 -10.91 -1.75
CA TYR A 86 8.49 -11.44 -0.47
C TYR A 86 8.77 -12.93 -0.31
N ALA A 87 8.52 -13.75 -1.33
CA ALA A 87 8.77 -15.19 -1.29
C ALA A 87 10.27 -15.52 -1.14
N ASP A 88 11.13 -14.76 -1.83
CA ASP A 88 12.58 -14.87 -1.68
C ASP A 88 13.02 -14.53 -0.26
N ALA A 89 12.46 -13.45 0.30
CA ALA A 89 12.71 -13.05 1.69
C ALA A 89 12.20 -14.08 2.73
N LEU A 90 11.13 -14.81 2.41
CA LEU A 90 10.61 -15.87 3.28
C LEU A 90 11.47 -17.14 3.24
N ARG A 91 12.21 -17.35 2.14
CA ARG A 91 13.07 -18.52 1.95
C ARG A 91 14.44 -18.37 2.62
N GLU A 92 14.95 -17.15 2.68
CA GLU A 92 16.22 -16.78 3.33
C GLU A 92 16.16 -16.97 4.85
#